data_AF-Q57819-F1
#
_entry.id   AF-Q57819-F1
#
_cell.length_a   1.000
_cell.length_b   1.000
_cell.length_c   1.000
_cell.angle_alpha   90.00
_cell.angle_beta   90.00
_cell.angle_gamma   90.00
#
_symmetry.space_group_name_H-M   'P 1'
#
loop_
_entity.id
_entity.type
_entity.pdbx_description
1 polymer ?
#
loop_
_entity_poly.entity_id
_entity_poly.type
_entity_poly.pdbx_seq_one_letter_code
_entity_poly.pdbx_strand_id
1 'polypeptide(L)'
;MISGGYMDLYAMAEYLVNNYGYIGIFIISFTEAFIQPIPPDVFIIGASFFGLNPIISAIVATIGTTLGGLFGYFLGDKLGHPIFIKLFGEKYLHKGEEFFNKYGVYGVVIAGFSPLPYKVIAWLSGIFEMHKLLFTVGTIIGRLPRFLAVAYFGDVLGNINRLSDINIYLFYLINSHYNYIFDAIMPIISKTAYPLIAITSLIIFIKNRKFGMKLIFALFLAFMIAFSLKYLVNEPRPYLVLDNVHLLCNEGNEPSFPSGHTTLAFTLATSLLFYSKKLGILFLSWAIIVAYSRVYVGVHYPLDVLAGMIIGIFCGCLTRIDIYKLIDNI
;
A
#
# COMPACT_ATOMS: atom_id res chain seq x y z
N MET A 1 -17.60 19.46 -15.19
CA MET A 1 -16.84 20.31 -16.12
C MET A 1 -15.61 19.53 -16.55
N ILE A 2 -15.54 19.14 -17.81
CA ILE A 2 -14.36 18.47 -18.39
C ILE A 2 -13.33 19.59 -18.62
N SER A 3 -12.44 19.80 -17.66
CA SER A 3 -11.35 20.75 -17.78
C SER A 3 -10.30 20.18 -18.74
N GLY A 4 -10.10 20.88 -19.85
CA GLY A 4 -9.01 20.79 -20.82
C GLY A 4 -8.20 19.49 -20.94
N GLY A 5 -8.62 18.64 -21.89
CA GLY A 5 -7.76 18.13 -22.98
C GLY A 5 -6.59 17.19 -22.69
N TYR A 6 -6.16 17.02 -21.45
CA TYR A 6 -5.15 16.04 -21.07
C TYR A 6 -5.81 15.10 -20.07
N MET A 7 -6.12 13.87 -20.52
CA MET A 7 -6.25 12.79 -19.56
C MET A 7 -4.95 12.76 -18.76
N ASP A 8 -5.03 12.95 -17.45
CA ASP A 8 -3.89 12.74 -16.59
C ASP A 8 -3.35 11.31 -16.81
N LEU A 9 -2.06 11.09 -16.57
CA LEU A 9 -1.39 9.80 -16.74
C LEU A 9 -2.14 8.67 -16.03
N TYR A 10 -2.75 8.95 -14.87
CA TYR A 10 -3.63 8.03 -14.16
C TYR A 10 -4.83 7.60 -15.02
N ALA A 11 -5.58 8.55 -15.56
CA ALA A 11 -6.75 8.28 -16.39
C ALA A 11 -6.38 7.58 -17.70
N MET A 12 -5.22 7.92 -18.29
CA MET A 12 -4.70 7.22 -19.47
C MET A 12 -4.37 5.76 -19.16
N ALA A 13 -3.70 5.50 -18.03
CA ALA A 13 -3.38 4.14 -17.61
C ALA A 13 -4.65 3.34 -17.29
N GLU A 14 -5.61 3.93 -16.58
CA GLU A 14 -6.90 3.31 -16.29
C GLU A 14 -7.66 2.93 -17.57
N TYR A 15 -7.80 3.89 -18.49
CA TYR A 15 -8.48 3.66 -19.76
C TYR A 15 -7.79 2.55 -20.56
N LEU A 16 -6.47 2.58 -20.66
CA LEU A 16 -5.71 1.58 -21.41
C LEU A 16 -5.90 0.18 -20.83
N VAL A 17 -5.82 0.05 -19.50
CA VAL A 17 -5.94 -1.23 -18.82
C VAL A 17 -7.36 -1.77 -18.92
N ASN A 18 -8.37 -0.94 -18.70
CA ASN A 18 -9.77 -1.37 -18.72
C ASN A 18 -10.25 -1.75 -20.13
N ASN A 19 -9.77 -1.09 -21.18
CA ASN A 19 -10.23 -1.33 -22.55
C ASN A 19 -9.35 -2.32 -23.33
N TYR A 20 -8.04 -2.39 -23.05
CA TYR A 20 -7.10 -3.19 -23.85
C TYR A 20 -6.28 -4.20 -23.03
N GLY A 21 -6.26 -4.08 -21.70
CA GLY A 21 -5.53 -4.98 -20.81
C GLY A 21 -4.08 -5.21 -21.24
N TYR A 22 -3.67 -6.48 -21.31
CA TYR A 22 -2.31 -6.85 -21.73
C TYR A 22 -1.96 -6.42 -23.16
N ILE A 23 -2.92 -6.35 -24.08
CA ILE A 23 -2.68 -5.90 -25.46
C ILE A 23 -2.27 -4.43 -25.45
N GLY A 24 -2.89 -3.61 -24.61
CA GLY A 24 -2.51 -2.21 -24.43
C GLY A 24 -1.06 -2.08 -23.95
N ILE A 25 -0.66 -2.88 -22.97
CA ILE A 25 0.71 -2.90 -22.43
C ILE A 25 1.72 -3.31 -23.49
N PHE A 26 1.39 -4.33 -24.29
CA PHE A 26 2.22 -4.74 -25.43
C PHE A 26 2.42 -3.58 -26.41
N ILE A 27 1.34 -2.94 -26.85
CA ILE A 27 1.38 -1.87 -27.86
C ILE A 27 2.22 -0.69 -27.36
N ILE A 28 1.99 -0.23 -26.13
CA ILE A 28 2.76 0.89 -25.55
C ILE A 28 4.24 0.56 -25.42
N SER A 29 4.56 -0.65 -24.95
CA SER A 29 5.95 -1.08 -24.78
C SER A 29 6.65 -1.26 -26.13
N PHE A 30 5.90 -1.70 -27.15
CA PHE A 30 6.37 -1.81 -28.52
C PHE A 30 6.65 -0.44 -29.14
N THR A 31 5.69 0.49 -29.09
CA THR A 31 5.84 1.82 -29.71
C THR A 31 6.84 2.72 -28.99
N GLU A 32 6.95 2.65 -27.66
CA GLU A 32 7.95 3.41 -26.91
C GLU A 32 9.37 3.04 -27.31
N ALA A 33 9.61 1.77 -27.58
CA ALA A 33 10.94 1.26 -27.89
C ALA A 33 11.52 1.81 -29.21
N PHE A 34 10.75 2.50 -30.05
CA PHE A 34 11.29 3.14 -31.27
C PHE A 34 10.78 4.55 -31.59
N ILE A 35 9.64 5.02 -31.03
CA ILE A 35 9.11 6.34 -31.39
C ILE A 35 8.35 7.07 -30.26
N GLN A 36 7.57 6.37 -29.44
CA GLN A 36 6.65 7.01 -28.50
C GLN A 36 7.40 7.68 -27.33
N PRO A 37 7.05 8.92 -26.92
CA PRO A 37 7.78 9.66 -25.89
C PRO A 37 7.47 9.22 -24.45
N ILE A 38 6.26 8.71 -24.18
CA ILE A 38 5.83 8.36 -22.82
C ILE A 38 6.44 7.01 -22.40
N PRO A 39 7.16 6.93 -21.26
CA PRO A 39 7.71 5.68 -20.75
C PRO A 39 6.62 4.62 -20.50
N PRO A 40 6.89 3.33 -20.77
CA PRO A 40 5.91 2.27 -20.54
C PRO A 40 5.69 2.02 -19.05
N ASP A 41 6.63 2.41 -18.18
CA ASP A 41 6.62 2.21 -16.73
C ASP A 41 5.30 2.66 -16.09
N VAL A 42 4.77 3.82 -16.49
CA VAL A 42 3.50 4.37 -15.97
C VAL A 42 2.33 3.42 -16.25
N PHE A 43 2.28 2.86 -17.46
CA PHE A 43 1.22 1.94 -17.88
C PHE A 43 1.39 0.56 -17.26
N ILE A 44 2.63 0.10 -17.02
CA ILE A 44 2.90 -1.17 -16.35
C ILE A 44 2.53 -1.08 -14.86
N ILE A 45 2.86 0.04 -14.19
CA ILE A 45 2.41 0.31 -12.81
C ILE A 45 0.88 0.34 -12.78
N GLY A 46 0.26 1.09 -13.70
CA GLY A 46 -1.19 1.17 -13.82
C GLY A 46 -1.85 -0.19 -14.05
N ALA A 47 -1.30 -1.02 -14.94
CA ALA A 47 -1.81 -2.37 -15.20
C ALA A 47 -1.97 -3.18 -13.92
N SER A 48 -0.92 -3.26 -13.10
CA SER A 48 -0.97 -4.02 -11.86
C SER A 48 -1.77 -3.34 -10.76
N PHE A 49 -1.71 -2.01 -10.67
CA PHE A 49 -2.56 -1.22 -9.78
C PHE A 49 -4.05 -1.51 -10.01
N PHE A 50 -4.49 -1.53 -11.27
CA PHE A 50 -5.86 -1.84 -11.66
C PHE A 50 -6.18 -3.35 -11.72
N GLY A 51 -5.23 -4.23 -11.40
CA GLY A 51 -5.48 -5.65 -11.13
C GLY A 51 -5.05 -6.65 -12.18
N LEU A 52 -4.27 -6.25 -13.19
CA LEU A 52 -3.58 -7.21 -14.04
C LEU A 52 -2.42 -7.87 -13.29
N ASN A 53 -2.14 -9.14 -13.62
CA ASN A 53 -1.09 -9.89 -12.95
C ASN A 53 0.30 -9.25 -13.22
N PRO A 54 1.08 -8.93 -12.17
CA PRO A 54 2.34 -8.19 -12.34
C PRO A 54 3.39 -8.95 -13.16
N ILE A 55 3.44 -10.28 -13.04
CA ILE A 55 4.38 -11.12 -13.79
C ILE A 55 4.00 -11.11 -15.28
N ILE A 56 2.71 -11.31 -15.60
CA ILE A 56 2.23 -11.31 -16.99
C ILE A 56 2.44 -9.92 -17.61
N SER A 57 2.09 -8.84 -16.90
CA SER A 57 2.32 -7.47 -17.36
C SER A 57 3.79 -7.22 -17.69
N ALA A 58 4.71 -7.65 -16.83
CA ALA A 58 6.15 -7.49 -17.06
C ALA A 58 6.65 -8.33 -18.25
N ILE A 59 6.19 -9.57 -18.40
CA ILE A 59 6.56 -10.44 -19.54
C ILE A 59 6.05 -9.84 -20.84
N VAL A 60 4.78 -9.45 -20.90
CA VAL A 60 4.15 -8.85 -22.09
C VAL A 60 4.85 -7.56 -22.48
N ALA A 61 5.15 -6.69 -21.51
CA ALA A 61 5.93 -5.48 -21.74
C ALA A 61 7.34 -5.81 -22.27
N THR A 62 8.00 -6.84 -21.73
CA THR A 62 9.32 -7.29 -22.18
C THR A 62 9.30 -7.78 -23.62
N ILE A 63 8.27 -8.56 -24.00
CA ILE A 63 8.11 -9.01 -25.39
C ILE A 63 7.86 -7.80 -26.31
N GLY A 64 6.96 -6.90 -25.92
CA GLY A 64 6.67 -5.67 -26.66
C GLY A 64 7.91 -4.81 -26.88
N THR A 65 8.66 -4.48 -25.82
CA THR A 65 9.89 -3.67 -25.94
C THR A 65 11.00 -4.37 -26.71
N THR A 66 11.07 -5.70 -26.68
CA THR A 66 12.08 -6.46 -27.43
C THR A 66 11.77 -6.41 -28.93
N LEU A 67 10.52 -6.65 -29.32
CA LEU A 67 10.09 -6.55 -30.72
C LEU A 67 10.16 -5.11 -31.23
N GLY A 68 9.72 -4.14 -30.43
CA GLY A 68 9.80 -2.73 -30.76
C GLY A 68 11.24 -2.22 -30.83
N GLY A 69 12.11 -2.71 -29.94
CA GLY A 69 13.54 -2.42 -29.96
C GLY A 69 14.24 -3.00 -31.19
N LEU A 70 13.88 -4.21 -31.63
CA LEU A 70 14.36 -4.79 -32.88
C LEU A 70 13.89 -3.99 -34.10
N PHE A 71 12.68 -3.45 -34.06
CA PHE A 71 12.20 -2.54 -35.10
C PHE A 71 12.97 -1.21 -35.09
N GLY A 72 13.21 -0.63 -33.91
CA GLY A 72 14.07 0.56 -33.76
C GLY A 72 15.50 0.32 -34.24
N TYR A 73 16.08 -0.85 -33.95
CA TYR A 73 17.37 -1.30 -34.48
C TYR A 73 17.33 -1.32 -36.01
N PHE A 74 16.30 -1.93 -36.61
CA PHE A 74 16.16 -1.98 -38.07
C PHE A 74 16.04 -0.58 -38.69
N LEU A 75 15.30 0.33 -38.07
CA LEU A 75 15.23 1.72 -38.52
C LEU A 75 16.59 2.42 -38.43
N GLY A 76 17.34 2.18 -37.36
CA GLY A 76 18.72 2.67 -37.21
C GLY A 76 19.65 2.17 -38.32
N ASP A 77 19.63 0.86 -38.58
CA ASP A 77 20.42 0.19 -39.65
C ASP A 77 20.10 0.74 -41.05
N LYS A 78 18.81 1.00 -41.35
CA LYS A 78 18.38 1.43 -42.69
C LYS A 78 18.37 2.92 -42.92
N LEU A 79 18.05 3.73 -41.91
CA LEU A 79 17.86 5.17 -42.05
C LEU A 79 19.06 5.97 -41.53
N GLY A 80 19.88 5.38 -40.68
CA GLY A 80 21.15 5.93 -40.24
C GLY A 80 21.06 7.25 -39.48
N HIS A 81 22.20 7.94 -39.43
CA HIS A 81 22.41 9.22 -38.77
C HIS A 81 21.44 10.34 -39.19
N PRO A 82 21.13 10.56 -40.49
CA PRO A 82 20.34 11.73 -40.90
C PRO A 82 18.94 11.75 -40.29
N ILE A 83 18.24 10.61 -40.29
CA ILE A 83 16.90 10.51 -39.72
C ILE A 83 16.95 10.48 -38.19
N PHE A 84 17.94 9.81 -37.61
CA PHE A 84 18.14 9.80 -36.16
C PHE A 84 18.29 11.24 -35.60
N ILE A 85 19.17 12.04 -36.20
CA ILE A 85 19.40 13.43 -35.77
C ILE A 85 18.12 14.26 -35.92
N LYS A 86 17.35 14.04 -36.99
CA LYS A 86 16.07 14.74 -37.18
C LYS A 86 15.02 14.40 -36.11
N LEU A 87 14.98 13.16 -35.63
CA LEU A 87 13.99 12.70 -34.66
C LEU A 87 14.39 12.97 -33.21
N PHE A 88 15.66 12.77 -32.87
CA PHE A 88 16.13 12.82 -31.48
C PHE A 88 17.05 14.01 -31.21
N GLY A 89 17.75 14.50 -32.23
CA GLY A 89 18.75 15.57 -32.11
C GLY A 89 20.17 15.06 -31.97
N GLU A 90 21.11 15.84 -32.49
CA GLU A 90 22.53 15.50 -32.57
C GLU A 90 23.18 15.24 -31.20
N LYS A 91 22.68 15.91 -30.16
CA LYS A 91 23.12 15.70 -28.76
C LYS A 91 23.00 14.24 -28.33
N TYR A 92 21.96 13.52 -28.74
CA TYR A 92 21.77 12.12 -28.36
C TYR A 92 22.65 11.17 -29.16
N LEU A 93 23.08 11.57 -30.36
CA LEU A 93 24.03 10.82 -31.16
C LEU A 93 25.39 10.79 -30.47
N HIS A 94 25.98 11.96 -30.21
CA HIS A 94 27.29 12.11 -29.57
C HIS A 94 27.33 11.46 -28.18
N LYS A 95 26.33 11.73 -27.33
CA LYS A 95 26.24 11.09 -26.00
C LYS A 95 26.06 9.58 -26.09
N GLY A 96 25.32 9.12 -27.09
CA GLY A 96 25.08 7.71 -27.33
C GLY A 96 26.34 6.99 -27.78
N GLU A 97 27.11 7.60 -28.68
CA GLU A 97 28.40 7.11 -29.13
C GLU A 97 29.40 7.02 -27.97
N GLU A 98 29.56 8.08 -27.17
CA GLU A 98 30.38 8.05 -25.95
C GLU A 98 29.95 6.93 -24.99
N PHE A 99 28.64 6.73 -24.83
CA PHE A 99 28.08 5.70 -23.97
C PHE A 99 28.39 4.29 -24.49
N PHE A 100 28.20 4.02 -25.78
CA PHE A 100 28.55 2.74 -26.38
C PHE A 100 30.06 2.50 -26.44
N ASN A 101 30.88 3.53 -26.67
CA ASN A 101 32.34 3.42 -26.59
C ASN A 101 32.80 3.05 -25.17
N LYS A 102 32.10 3.55 -24.15
CA LYS A 102 32.44 3.27 -22.74
C LYS A 102 31.97 1.89 -22.26
N TYR A 103 30.75 1.48 -22.61
CA TYR A 103 30.13 0.28 -22.05
C TYR A 103 29.98 -0.89 -23.04
N GLY A 104 30.18 -0.65 -24.33
CA GLY A 104 30.02 -1.65 -25.39
C GLY A 104 28.66 -2.33 -25.33
N VAL A 105 28.68 -3.66 -25.42
CA VAL A 105 27.47 -4.51 -25.36
C VAL A 105 26.72 -4.37 -24.03
N TYR A 106 27.44 -4.16 -22.92
CA TYR A 106 26.79 -3.95 -21.61
C TYR A 106 25.99 -2.64 -21.57
N GLY A 107 26.26 -1.71 -22.49
CA GLY A 107 25.49 -0.47 -22.63
C GLY A 107 24.00 -0.71 -22.79
N VAL A 108 23.59 -1.75 -23.53
CA VAL A 108 22.16 -2.09 -23.72
C VAL A 108 21.50 -2.54 -22.41
N VAL A 109 22.20 -3.34 -21.61
CA VAL A 109 21.71 -3.81 -20.30
C VAL A 109 21.57 -2.63 -19.34
N ILE A 110 22.62 -1.80 -19.23
CA ILE A 110 22.65 -0.61 -18.38
C ILE A 110 21.53 0.36 -18.80
N ALA A 111 21.37 0.58 -20.09
CA ALA A 111 20.31 1.40 -20.65
C ALA A 111 18.91 0.91 -20.28
N GLY A 112 18.71 -0.41 -20.20
CA GLY A 112 17.47 -1.04 -19.76
C GLY A 112 17.00 -0.55 -18.38
N PHE A 113 17.92 -0.42 -17.44
CA PHE A 113 17.65 0.07 -16.08
C PHE A 113 17.71 1.60 -15.93
N SER A 114 18.43 2.27 -16.82
CA SER A 114 18.62 3.72 -16.75
C SER A 114 17.35 4.51 -17.13
N PRO A 115 17.22 5.79 -16.71
CA PRO A 115 16.19 6.69 -17.20
C PRO A 115 16.44 7.19 -18.64
N LEU A 116 17.42 6.63 -19.36
CA LEU A 116 17.66 6.99 -20.76
C LEU A 116 16.50 6.52 -21.65
N PRO A 117 16.08 7.31 -22.65
CA PRO A 117 15.06 6.90 -23.60
C PRO A 117 15.49 5.62 -24.33
N TYR A 118 14.72 4.54 -24.19
CA TYR A 118 15.15 3.25 -24.73
C TYR A 118 15.28 3.26 -26.25
N LYS A 119 14.34 3.95 -26.92
CA LYS A 119 14.37 4.20 -28.36
C LYS A 119 15.68 4.75 -28.89
N VAL A 120 16.36 5.62 -28.14
CA VAL A 120 17.67 6.15 -28.56
C VAL A 120 18.70 5.03 -28.64
N ILE A 121 18.72 4.15 -27.64
CA ILE A 121 19.65 3.02 -27.56
C ILE A 121 19.34 1.98 -28.64
N ALA A 122 18.06 1.72 -28.90
CA ALA A 122 17.63 0.81 -29.96
C ALA A 122 18.10 1.28 -31.35
N TRP A 123 17.85 2.55 -31.69
CA TRP A 123 18.30 3.12 -32.97
C TRP A 123 19.83 3.14 -33.10
N LEU A 124 20.54 3.61 -32.07
CA LEU A 124 22.00 3.67 -32.10
C LEU A 124 22.65 2.29 -32.21
N SER A 125 22.06 1.27 -31.58
CA SER A 125 22.53 -0.12 -31.74
C SER A 125 22.47 -0.57 -33.19
N GLY A 126 21.45 -0.14 -33.95
CA GLY A 126 21.34 -0.39 -35.39
C GLY A 126 22.34 0.43 -36.22
N ILE A 127 22.47 1.72 -35.91
CA ILE A 127 23.42 2.64 -36.59
C ILE A 127 24.87 2.16 -36.42
N PHE A 128 25.22 1.63 -35.26
CA PHE A 128 26.55 1.11 -34.94
C PHE A 128 26.70 -0.39 -35.24
N GLU A 129 25.74 -0.99 -35.96
CA GLU A 129 25.79 -2.39 -36.40
C GLU A 129 26.07 -3.42 -35.28
N MET A 130 25.53 -3.17 -34.08
CA MET A 130 25.73 -4.08 -32.94
C MET A 130 25.14 -5.46 -33.21
N HIS A 131 25.86 -6.53 -32.88
CA HIS A 131 25.38 -7.90 -33.08
C HIS A 131 23.95 -8.13 -32.52
N LYS A 132 22.99 -8.41 -33.41
CA LYS A 132 21.55 -8.48 -33.10
C LYS A 132 21.20 -9.37 -31.91
N LEU A 133 21.85 -10.52 -31.75
CA LEU A 133 21.58 -11.41 -30.61
C LEU A 133 21.99 -10.76 -29.28
N LEU A 134 23.11 -10.03 -29.26
CA LEU A 134 23.60 -9.37 -28.05
C LEU A 134 22.70 -8.20 -27.67
N PHE A 135 22.23 -7.45 -28.66
CA PHE A 135 21.20 -6.43 -28.46
C PHE A 135 19.92 -7.03 -27.87
N THR A 136 19.38 -8.11 -28.47
CA THR A 136 18.15 -8.76 -27.99
C THR A 136 18.30 -9.31 -26.57
N VAL A 137 19.37 -10.06 -26.30
CA VAL A 137 19.62 -10.61 -24.95
C VAL A 137 19.85 -9.49 -23.95
N GLY A 138 20.62 -8.46 -24.31
CA GLY A 138 20.84 -7.29 -23.48
C GLY A 138 19.55 -6.52 -23.17
N THR A 139 18.64 -6.42 -24.15
CA THR A 139 17.30 -5.84 -23.99
C THR A 139 16.51 -6.60 -22.93
N ILE A 140 16.40 -7.92 -23.07
CA ILE A 140 15.61 -8.77 -22.17
C ILE A 140 16.18 -8.71 -20.75
N ILE A 141 17.49 -8.88 -20.59
CA ILE A 141 18.18 -8.83 -19.28
C ILE A 141 18.04 -7.45 -18.64
N GLY A 142 18.11 -6.37 -19.44
CA GLY A 142 17.98 -5.00 -18.96
C GLY A 142 16.54 -4.58 -18.63
N ARG A 143 15.55 -5.10 -19.35
CA ARG A 143 14.15 -4.63 -19.27
C ARG A 143 13.29 -5.50 -18.35
N LEU A 144 13.44 -6.82 -18.39
CA LEU A 144 12.56 -7.72 -17.62
C LEU A 144 12.61 -7.46 -16.11
N PRO A 145 13.78 -7.33 -15.46
CA PRO A 145 13.81 -7.12 -14.01
C PRO A 145 13.27 -5.74 -13.62
N ARG A 146 13.50 -4.70 -14.45
CA ARG A 146 12.89 -3.38 -14.27
C ARG A 146 11.38 -3.45 -14.37
N PHE A 147 10.85 -4.09 -15.40
CA PHE A 147 9.41 -4.24 -15.61
C PHE A 147 8.74 -5.06 -14.51
N LEU A 148 9.40 -6.10 -13.99
CA LEU A 148 8.95 -6.81 -12.80
C LEU A 148 8.91 -5.88 -11.58
N ALA A 149 9.97 -5.10 -11.33
CA ALA A 149 10.03 -4.19 -10.19
C ALA A 149 8.90 -3.15 -10.22
N VAL A 150 8.66 -2.51 -11.36
CA VAL A 150 7.57 -1.52 -11.49
C VAL A 150 6.17 -2.17 -11.46
N ALA A 151 6.00 -3.37 -12.00
CA ALA A 151 4.73 -4.09 -11.93
C ALA A 151 4.38 -4.51 -10.50
N TYR A 152 5.35 -5.06 -9.75
CA TYR A 152 5.15 -5.38 -8.33
C TYR A 152 4.88 -4.14 -7.48
N PHE A 153 5.56 -3.03 -7.77
CA PHE A 153 5.26 -1.76 -7.12
C PHE A 153 3.80 -1.33 -7.38
N GLY A 154 3.32 -1.42 -8.62
CA GLY A 154 1.93 -1.17 -8.96
C GLY A 154 0.94 -2.09 -8.24
N ASP A 155 1.25 -3.39 -8.14
CA ASP A 155 0.42 -4.36 -7.42
C ASP A 155 0.31 -4.04 -5.92
N VAL A 156 1.42 -3.68 -5.26
CA VAL A 156 1.43 -3.26 -3.85
C VAL A 156 0.55 -2.02 -3.65
N LEU A 157 0.70 -1.01 -4.51
CA LEU A 157 -0.14 0.19 -4.46
C LEU A 157 -1.63 -0.13 -4.67
N GLY A 158 -1.94 -0.99 -5.65
CA GLY A 158 -3.31 -1.43 -5.91
C GLY A 158 -3.93 -2.17 -4.73
N ASN A 159 -3.16 -3.03 -4.06
CA ASN A 159 -3.61 -3.74 -2.87
C ASN A 159 -3.86 -2.79 -1.68
N ILE A 160 -2.99 -1.79 -1.46
CA ILE A 160 -3.21 -0.75 -0.45
C ILE A 160 -4.48 0.04 -0.76
N ASN A 161 -4.67 0.46 -2.02
CA ASN A 161 -5.86 1.22 -2.42
C ASN A 161 -7.14 0.42 -2.22
N ARG A 162 -7.17 -0.85 -2.66
CA ARG A 162 -8.32 -1.74 -2.43
C ARG A 162 -8.64 -1.94 -0.96
N LEU A 163 -7.61 -2.10 -0.11
CA LEU A 163 -7.82 -2.19 1.34
C LEU A 163 -8.43 -0.89 1.89
N SER A 164 -7.99 0.28 1.43
CA SER A 164 -8.58 1.57 1.77
C SER A 164 -10.05 1.66 1.31
N ASP A 165 -10.34 1.29 0.06
CA ASP A 165 -11.70 1.30 -0.49
C ASP A 165 -12.64 0.38 0.30
N ILE A 166 -12.17 -0.82 0.65
CA ILE A 166 -12.91 -1.75 1.52
C ILE A 166 -13.13 -1.13 2.90
N ASN A 167 -12.10 -0.48 3.46
CA ASN A 167 -12.17 0.16 4.76
C ASN A 167 -13.22 1.29 4.78
N ILE A 168 -13.27 2.10 3.74
CA ILE A 168 -14.26 3.18 3.54
C ILE A 168 -15.66 2.61 3.30
N TYR A 169 -15.79 1.57 2.46
CA TYR A 169 -17.05 0.89 2.20
C TYR A 169 -17.64 0.32 3.50
N LEU A 170 -16.84 -0.41 4.28
CA LEU A 170 -17.25 -0.97 5.56
C LEU A 170 -17.57 0.13 6.58
N PHE A 171 -16.84 1.26 6.53
CA PHE A 171 -17.15 2.42 7.35
C PHE A 171 -18.56 2.93 7.07
N TYR A 172 -18.89 3.23 5.81
CA TYR A 172 -20.24 3.70 5.44
C TYR A 172 -21.33 2.65 5.69
N LEU A 173 -21.03 1.37 5.53
CA LEU A 173 -21.97 0.30 5.86
C LEU A 173 -22.42 0.37 7.33
N ILE A 174 -21.57 0.88 8.25
CA ILE A 174 -21.94 1.03 9.66
C ILE A 174 -22.41 2.45 9.95
N ASN A 175 -21.64 3.47 9.57
CA ASN A 175 -21.85 4.87 9.95
C ASN A 175 -23.07 5.51 9.26
N SER A 176 -23.46 5.05 8.06
CA SER A 176 -24.63 5.59 7.35
C SER A 176 -25.97 5.04 7.85
N HIS A 177 -25.99 4.12 8.82
CA HIS A 177 -27.22 3.56 9.39
C HIS A 177 -27.68 4.33 10.63
N TYR A 178 -28.35 5.46 10.37
CA TYR A 178 -28.98 6.31 11.38
C TYR A 178 -30.01 5.53 12.19
N ASN A 179 -29.89 5.53 13.51
CA ASN A 179 -30.90 4.95 14.39
C ASN A 179 -30.95 5.71 15.72
N TYR A 180 -32.10 6.33 16.01
CA TYR A 180 -32.30 7.16 17.19
C TYR A 180 -31.87 6.51 18.52
N ILE A 181 -32.11 5.20 18.68
CA ILE A 181 -31.72 4.47 19.90
C ILE A 181 -30.19 4.31 19.94
N PHE A 182 -29.57 3.94 18.82
CA PHE A 182 -28.13 3.73 18.76
C PHE A 182 -27.37 5.06 18.87
N ASP A 183 -27.89 6.14 18.29
CA ASP A 183 -27.34 7.49 18.41
C ASP A 183 -27.28 7.96 19.87
N ALA A 184 -28.25 7.55 20.69
CA ALA A 184 -28.25 7.84 22.12
C ALA A 184 -27.27 6.95 22.91
N ILE A 185 -27.20 5.65 22.58
CA ILE A 185 -26.48 4.66 23.41
C ILE A 185 -25.00 4.52 23.01
N MET A 186 -24.66 4.54 21.71
CA MET A 186 -23.30 4.28 21.22
C MET A 186 -22.26 5.29 21.72
N PRO A 187 -22.54 6.62 21.76
CA PRO A 187 -21.64 7.59 22.39
C PRO A 187 -21.39 7.31 23.87
N ILE A 188 -22.43 6.88 24.60
CA ILE A 188 -22.33 6.55 26.02
C ILE A 188 -21.44 5.32 26.20
N ILE A 189 -21.70 4.24 25.46
CA ILE A 189 -20.89 3.01 25.50
C ILE A 189 -19.43 3.32 25.17
N SER A 190 -19.17 4.11 24.13
CA SER A 190 -17.83 4.53 23.74
C SER A 190 -17.11 5.21 24.91
N LYS A 191 -17.76 6.15 25.59
CA LYS A 191 -17.21 6.85 26.77
C LYS A 191 -17.00 5.96 28.00
N THR A 192 -17.56 4.74 28.05
CA THR A 192 -17.31 3.80 29.15
C THR A 192 -15.91 3.19 29.13
N ALA A 193 -15.21 3.20 27.99
CA ALA A 193 -13.92 2.53 27.79
C ALA A 193 -12.92 2.82 28.91
N TYR A 194 -12.46 4.06 29.02
CA TYR A 194 -11.41 4.40 29.99
C TYR A 194 -11.85 4.27 31.46
N PRO A 195 -13.03 4.77 31.89
CA PRO A 195 -13.46 4.61 33.28
C PRO A 195 -13.63 3.15 33.70
N LEU A 196 -14.24 2.31 32.86
CA LEU A 196 -14.47 0.91 33.20
C LEU A 196 -13.16 0.13 33.25
N ILE A 197 -12.21 0.45 32.37
CA ILE A 197 -10.86 -0.14 32.39
C ILE A 197 -10.13 0.25 33.68
N ALA A 198 -10.15 1.52 34.06
CA ALA A 198 -9.50 1.99 35.28
C ALA A 198 -10.09 1.32 36.53
N ILE A 199 -11.43 1.34 36.67
CA ILE A 199 -12.12 0.78 37.83
C ILE A 199 -11.91 -0.73 37.92
N THR A 200 -12.05 -1.46 36.81
CA THR A 200 -11.88 -2.92 36.79
C THR A 200 -10.43 -3.30 37.10
N SER A 201 -9.46 -2.61 36.53
CA SER A 201 -8.04 -2.86 36.79
C SER A 201 -7.68 -2.62 38.26
N LEU A 202 -8.25 -1.57 38.87
CA LEU A 202 -8.09 -1.29 40.29
C LEU A 202 -8.71 -2.39 41.17
N ILE A 203 -9.94 -2.83 40.88
CA ILE A 203 -10.62 -3.91 41.61
C ILE A 203 -9.81 -5.21 41.54
N ILE A 204 -9.30 -5.55 40.35
CA ILE A 204 -8.49 -6.74 40.14
C ILE A 204 -7.15 -6.63 40.89
N PHE A 205 -6.52 -5.45 40.90
CA PHE A 205 -5.29 -5.23 41.65
C PHE A 205 -5.49 -5.38 43.17
N ILE A 206 -6.60 -4.86 43.71
CA ILE A 206 -6.94 -5.00 45.13
C ILE A 206 -7.20 -6.48 45.48
N LYS A 207 -7.95 -7.20 44.64
CA LYS A 207 -8.31 -8.62 44.89
C LYS A 207 -7.16 -9.60 44.66
N ASN A 208 -6.32 -9.34 43.67
CA ASN A 208 -5.20 -10.20 43.30
C ASN A 208 -4.05 -9.33 42.75
N ARG A 209 -3.19 -8.85 43.65
CA ARG A 209 -2.06 -7.98 43.30
C ARG A 209 -1.17 -8.53 42.19
N LYS A 210 -0.83 -9.83 42.23
CA LYS A 210 0.03 -10.46 41.22
C LYS A 210 -0.60 -10.38 39.82
N PHE A 211 -1.89 -10.75 39.71
CA PHE A 211 -2.59 -10.65 38.44
C PHE A 211 -2.83 -9.19 38.02
N GLY A 212 -3.20 -8.31 38.95
CA GLY A 212 -3.39 -6.89 38.70
C GLY A 212 -2.14 -6.20 38.17
N MET A 213 -0.95 -6.53 38.67
CA MET A 213 0.31 -6.01 38.10
C MET A 213 0.53 -6.46 36.66
N LYS A 214 0.26 -7.74 36.35
CA LYS A 214 0.32 -8.24 34.96
C LYS A 214 -0.66 -7.49 34.06
N LEU A 215 -1.89 -7.27 34.53
CA LEU A 215 -2.93 -6.52 33.79
C LEU A 215 -2.51 -5.07 33.54
N ILE A 216 -2.02 -4.36 34.55
CA ILE A 216 -1.55 -2.97 34.41
C ILE A 216 -0.39 -2.90 33.41
N PHE A 217 0.56 -3.83 33.49
CA PHE A 217 1.66 -3.91 32.52
C PHE A 217 1.16 -4.18 31.10
N ALA A 218 0.23 -5.12 30.92
CA ALA A 218 -0.37 -5.42 29.62
C ALA A 218 -1.10 -4.20 29.04
N LEU A 219 -1.86 -3.46 29.85
CA LEU A 219 -2.53 -2.22 29.44
C LEU A 219 -1.54 -1.11 29.09
N PHE A 220 -0.46 -0.97 29.86
CA PHE A 220 0.60 -0.01 29.58
C PHE A 220 1.30 -0.32 28.26
N LEU A 221 1.67 -1.59 28.03
CA LEU A 221 2.28 -2.02 26.78
C LEU A 221 1.34 -1.79 25.58
N ALA A 222 0.07 -2.17 25.71
CA ALA A 222 -0.94 -1.97 24.68
C ALA A 222 -1.12 -0.48 24.34
N PHE A 223 -1.14 0.39 25.37
CA PHE A 223 -1.16 1.84 25.18
C PHE A 223 0.07 2.33 24.43
N MET A 224 1.28 1.89 24.79
CA MET A 224 2.52 2.32 24.13
C MET A 224 2.60 1.88 22.67
N ILE A 225 2.16 0.66 22.37
CA ILE A 225 2.09 0.16 20.98
C ILE A 225 1.09 1.01 20.19
N ALA A 226 -0.13 1.21 20.70
CA ALA A 226 -1.15 2.01 20.02
C ALA A 226 -0.71 3.47 19.82
N PHE A 227 -0.12 4.08 20.84
CA PHE A 227 0.38 5.46 20.76
C PHE A 227 1.49 5.59 19.72
N SER A 228 2.45 4.66 19.69
CA SER A 228 3.53 4.67 18.70
C SER A 228 3.00 4.51 17.27
N LEU A 229 2.09 3.56 17.06
CA LEU A 229 1.49 3.33 15.73
C LEU A 229 0.66 4.53 15.25
N LYS A 230 -0.03 5.24 16.15
CA LYS A 230 -0.77 6.46 15.81
C LYS A 230 0.09 7.48 15.10
N TYR A 231 1.29 7.76 15.61
CA TYR A 231 2.16 8.78 15.03
C TYR A 231 3.08 8.25 13.92
N LEU A 232 3.28 6.92 13.82
CA LEU A 232 4.01 6.31 12.70
C LEU A 232 3.15 6.20 11.44
N VAL A 233 1.88 5.82 11.57
CA VAL A 233 0.94 5.71 10.44
C VAL A 233 0.32 7.06 10.12
N ASN A 234 -0.01 7.85 11.15
CA ASN A 234 -0.57 9.21 11.02
C ASN A 234 -1.82 9.29 10.13
N GLU A 235 -2.65 8.23 10.16
CA GLU A 235 -3.89 8.15 9.38
C GLU A 235 -4.90 9.21 9.90
N PRO A 236 -5.49 10.05 9.03
CA PRO A 236 -6.52 10.99 9.44
C PRO A 236 -7.79 10.25 9.91
N ARG A 237 -8.64 10.92 10.68
CA ARG A 237 -9.94 10.36 11.07
C ARG A 237 -10.96 10.46 9.94
N PRO A 238 -11.95 9.54 9.86
CA PRO A 238 -12.96 9.55 8.81
C PRO A 238 -13.64 10.92 8.62
N TYR A 239 -14.08 11.56 9.70
CA TYR A 239 -14.75 12.87 9.65
C TYR A 239 -13.88 14.05 9.21
N LEU A 240 -12.56 13.87 9.03
CA LEU A 240 -11.67 14.92 8.53
C LEU A 240 -11.50 14.88 7.01
N VAL A 241 -11.75 13.72 6.38
CA VAL A 241 -11.44 13.48 4.95
C VAL A 241 -12.59 12.91 4.15
N LEU A 242 -13.56 12.24 4.80
CA LEU A 242 -14.74 11.69 4.15
C LEU A 242 -15.92 12.65 4.24
N ASP A 243 -16.72 12.68 3.18
CA ASP A 243 -17.97 13.44 3.14
C ASP A 243 -19.12 12.70 3.83
N ASN A 244 -20.15 13.43 4.27
CA ASN A 244 -21.39 12.87 4.81
C ASN A 244 -21.21 11.90 6.00
N VAL A 245 -20.16 12.10 6.82
CA VAL A 245 -19.93 11.31 8.03
C VAL A 245 -20.96 11.67 9.11
N HIS A 246 -21.66 10.67 9.63
CA HIS A 246 -22.53 10.84 10.79
C HIS A 246 -21.69 10.86 12.08
N LEU A 247 -21.26 12.06 12.48
CA LEU A 247 -20.38 12.26 13.63
C LEU A 247 -21.17 12.46 14.92
N LEU A 248 -21.03 11.52 15.87
CA LEU A 248 -21.67 11.60 17.19
C LEU A 248 -20.70 11.92 18.33
N CYS A 249 -19.39 11.79 18.11
CA CYS A 249 -18.35 12.11 19.06
C CYS A 249 -17.20 12.80 18.35
N ASN A 250 -16.76 13.97 18.84
CA ASN A 250 -15.59 14.65 18.29
C ASN A 250 -14.35 14.36 19.16
N GLU A 251 -13.25 13.95 18.53
CA GLU A 251 -11.97 13.64 19.21
C GLU A 251 -10.79 14.45 18.62
N GLY A 252 -11.07 15.58 17.97
CA GLY A 252 -10.06 16.50 17.43
C GLY A 252 -9.29 15.93 16.25
N ASN A 253 -7.99 16.27 16.14
CA ASN A 253 -7.14 15.91 14.99
C ASN A 253 -6.12 14.81 15.31
N GLU A 254 -6.32 14.07 16.41
CA GLU A 254 -5.45 12.94 16.71
C GLU A 254 -5.55 11.85 15.64
N PRO A 255 -4.45 11.18 15.27
CA PRO A 255 -4.46 10.10 14.28
C PRO A 255 -5.44 8.97 14.63
N SER A 256 -6.08 8.40 13.62
CA SER A 256 -7.13 7.40 13.75
C SER A 256 -6.58 6.01 14.10
N PHE A 257 -5.55 5.55 13.40
CA PHE A 257 -5.04 4.17 13.49
C PHE A 257 -4.02 3.95 14.62
N PRO A 258 -4.15 2.92 15.49
CA PRO A 258 -5.33 2.12 15.76
C PRO A 258 -6.28 2.80 16.76
N SER A 259 -7.47 2.23 16.95
CA SER A 259 -8.41 2.68 17.98
C SER A 259 -7.89 2.38 19.40
N GLY A 260 -7.59 3.43 20.17
CA GLY A 260 -7.12 3.30 21.56
C GLY A 260 -8.16 2.70 22.52
N HIS A 261 -9.43 3.09 22.35
CA HIS A 261 -10.57 2.54 23.10
C HIS A 261 -10.68 1.02 22.89
N THR A 262 -10.65 0.60 21.63
CA THR A 262 -10.72 -0.83 21.26
C THR A 262 -9.52 -1.59 21.79
N THR A 263 -8.32 -1.03 21.62
CA THR A 263 -7.06 -1.67 22.06
C THR A 263 -7.11 -2.02 23.54
N LEU A 264 -7.39 -1.04 24.41
CA LEU A 264 -7.37 -1.27 25.86
C LEU A 264 -8.58 -2.10 26.33
N ALA A 265 -9.74 -1.97 25.68
CA ALA A 265 -10.92 -2.79 26.00
C ALA A 265 -10.66 -4.27 25.72
N PHE A 266 -10.04 -4.59 24.58
CA PHE A 266 -9.66 -5.97 24.25
C PHE A 266 -8.50 -6.49 25.10
N THR A 267 -7.52 -5.66 25.46
CA THR A 267 -6.50 -6.05 26.45
C THR A 267 -7.14 -6.46 27.78
N LEU A 268 -8.04 -5.63 28.32
CA LEU A 268 -8.75 -5.96 29.55
C LEU A 268 -9.57 -7.24 29.40
N ALA A 269 -10.41 -7.35 28.37
CA ALA A 269 -11.27 -8.51 28.16
C ALA A 269 -10.47 -9.82 28.04
N THR A 270 -9.41 -9.83 27.23
CA THR A 270 -8.54 -11.00 27.04
C THR A 270 -7.80 -11.35 28.31
N SER A 271 -7.26 -10.37 29.05
CA SER A 271 -6.66 -10.63 30.36
C SER A 271 -7.68 -11.24 31.33
N LEU A 272 -8.90 -10.70 31.40
CA LEU A 272 -9.92 -11.21 32.30
C LEU A 272 -10.39 -12.63 31.95
N LEU A 273 -10.26 -13.10 30.71
CA LEU A 273 -10.48 -14.51 30.37
C LEU A 273 -9.52 -15.45 31.11
N PHE A 274 -8.28 -15.02 31.35
CA PHE A 274 -7.29 -15.77 32.13
C PHE A 274 -7.44 -15.59 33.65
N TYR A 275 -8.16 -14.57 34.10
CA TYR A 275 -8.50 -14.38 35.51
C TYR A 275 -9.77 -15.16 35.90
N SER A 276 -10.83 -15.00 35.12
CA SER A 276 -12.13 -15.64 35.32
C SER A 276 -12.88 -15.71 34.00
N LYS A 277 -13.11 -16.92 33.47
CA LYS A 277 -13.81 -17.13 32.19
C LYS A 277 -15.14 -16.36 32.10
N LYS A 278 -15.93 -16.34 33.18
CA LYS A 278 -17.22 -15.61 33.23
C LYS A 278 -17.03 -14.09 33.08
N LEU A 279 -16.06 -13.53 33.81
CA LEU A 279 -15.77 -12.10 33.75
C LEU A 279 -15.15 -11.71 32.40
N GLY A 280 -14.24 -12.54 31.87
CA GLY A 280 -13.66 -12.37 30.56
C GLY A 280 -14.69 -12.39 29.44
N ILE A 281 -15.67 -13.32 29.46
CA ILE A 281 -16.76 -13.33 28.47
C ILE A 281 -17.60 -12.06 28.56
N LEU A 282 -17.97 -11.62 29.77
CA LEU A 282 -18.72 -10.38 29.97
C LEU A 282 -17.99 -9.17 29.39
N PHE A 283 -16.70 -9.02 29.70
CA PHE A 283 -15.90 -7.92 29.19
C PHE A 283 -15.56 -8.06 27.71
N LEU A 284 -15.50 -9.26 27.17
CA LEU A 284 -15.35 -9.49 25.73
C LEU A 284 -16.60 -9.02 24.98
N SER A 285 -17.80 -9.33 25.47
CA SER A 285 -19.06 -8.80 24.91
C SER A 285 -19.08 -7.28 24.94
N TRP A 286 -18.70 -6.67 26.07
CA TRP A 286 -18.56 -5.22 26.19
C TRP A 286 -17.52 -4.64 25.21
N ALA A 287 -16.34 -5.25 25.09
CA ALA A 287 -15.28 -4.79 24.20
C ALA A 287 -15.70 -4.85 22.73
N ILE A 288 -16.46 -5.86 22.31
CA ILE A 288 -17.05 -5.95 20.96
C ILE A 288 -18.01 -4.78 20.70
N ILE A 289 -18.85 -4.43 21.68
CA ILE A 289 -19.79 -3.30 21.54
C ILE A 289 -19.02 -1.97 21.53
N VAL A 290 -17.98 -1.81 22.36
CA VAL A 290 -17.09 -0.65 22.28
C VAL A 290 -16.47 -0.55 20.90
N ALA A 291 -15.90 -1.63 20.36
CA ALA A 291 -15.33 -1.69 19.02
C ALA A 291 -16.31 -1.23 17.93
N TYR A 292 -17.53 -1.78 17.94
CA TYR A 292 -18.58 -1.37 17.01
C TYR A 292 -18.93 0.11 17.16
N SER A 293 -19.07 0.59 18.40
CA SER A 293 -19.42 2.00 18.67
C SER A 293 -18.42 2.98 18.07
N ARG A 294 -17.13 2.63 17.96
CA ARG A 294 -16.09 3.50 17.40
C ARG A 294 -16.29 3.81 15.92
N VAL A 295 -16.75 2.84 15.14
CA VAL A 295 -17.11 3.06 13.73
C VAL A 295 -18.46 3.77 13.66
N TYR A 296 -19.45 3.33 14.46
CA TYR A 296 -20.79 3.89 14.47
C TYR A 296 -20.80 5.41 14.74
N VAL A 297 -20.05 5.87 15.76
CA VAL A 297 -19.99 7.30 16.12
C VAL A 297 -19.13 8.15 15.17
N GLY A 298 -18.55 7.54 14.13
CA GLY A 298 -17.88 8.25 13.03
C GLY A 298 -16.41 8.58 13.23
N VAL A 299 -15.74 8.02 14.24
CA VAL A 299 -14.39 8.46 14.67
C VAL A 299 -13.22 7.57 14.25
N HIS A 300 -13.49 6.34 13.82
CA HIS A 300 -12.49 5.37 13.37
C HIS A 300 -12.98 4.55 12.18
N TYR A 301 -12.04 4.13 11.35
CA TYR A 301 -12.28 3.13 10.33
C TYR A 301 -12.35 1.72 10.91
N PRO A 302 -13.06 0.77 10.26
CA PRO A 302 -13.08 -0.64 10.66
C PRO A 302 -11.69 -1.29 10.82
N LEU A 303 -10.72 -0.96 9.95
CA LEU A 303 -9.35 -1.48 10.08
C LEU A 303 -8.62 -0.92 11.31
N ASP A 304 -8.88 0.32 11.74
CA ASP A 304 -8.32 0.88 12.99
C ASP A 304 -8.81 0.09 14.20
N VAL A 305 -10.08 -0.30 14.16
CA VAL A 305 -10.74 -1.10 15.20
C VAL A 305 -10.18 -2.52 15.19
N LEU A 306 -10.04 -3.15 14.02
CA LEU A 306 -9.46 -4.48 13.88
C LEU A 306 -8.00 -4.53 14.37
N ALA A 307 -7.18 -3.54 14.00
CA ALA A 307 -5.80 -3.43 14.49
C ALA A 307 -5.77 -3.28 16.02
N GLY A 308 -6.66 -2.45 16.58
CA GLY A 308 -6.81 -2.34 18.03
C GLY A 308 -7.19 -3.67 18.69
N MET A 309 -8.10 -4.45 18.09
CA MET A 309 -8.45 -5.79 18.59
C MET A 309 -7.23 -6.72 18.61
N ILE A 310 -6.45 -6.76 17.53
CA ILE A 310 -5.26 -7.62 17.42
C ILE A 310 -4.21 -7.26 18.48
N ILE A 311 -3.88 -5.97 18.61
CA ILE A 311 -2.92 -5.48 19.62
C ILE A 311 -3.46 -5.79 21.02
N GLY A 312 -4.75 -5.55 21.24
CA GLY A 312 -5.42 -5.77 22.51
C GLY A 312 -5.34 -7.23 22.96
N ILE A 313 -5.73 -8.16 22.08
CA ILE A 313 -5.68 -9.61 22.32
C ILE A 313 -4.25 -10.06 22.57
N PHE A 314 -3.29 -9.62 21.75
CA PHE A 314 -1.88 -9.96 21.91
C PHE A 314 -1.35 -9.54 23.29
N CYS A 315 -1.54 -8.28 23.69
CA CYS A 315 -1.10 -7.79 24.99
C CYS A 315 -1.84 -8.48 26.15
N GLY A 316 -3.14 -8.73 25.99
CA GLY A 316 -3.94 -9.42 27.00
C GLY A 316 -3.47 -10.86 27.25
N CYS A 317 -3.00 -11.56 26.22
CA CYS A 317 -2.41 -12.90 26.34
C CYS A 317 -1.15 -12.94 27.22
N LEU A 318 -0.42 -11.83 27.34
CA LEU A 318 0.78 -11.75 28.19
C LEU A 318 0.45 -11.94 29.67
N THR A 319 -0.77 -11.66 30.13
CA THR A 319 -1.14 -11.87 31.53
C THR A 319 -1.16 -13.35 31.93
N ARG A 320 -1.23 -14.26 30.96
CA ARG A 320 -1.09 -15.71 31.19
C ARG A 320 0.34 -16.10 31.54
N ILE A 321 1.34 -15.35 31.10
CA ILE A 321 2.75 -15.68 31.28
C ILE A 321 3.15 -15.38 32.73
N ASP A 322 3.78 -16.34 33.40
CA ASP A 322 4.35 -16.15 34.72
C ASP A 322 5.72 -15.47 34.59
N ILE A 323 5.72 -14.13 34.54
CA ILE A 323 6.97 -13.34 34.53
C ILE A 323 7.87 -13.69 35.73
N TYR A 324 7.29 -14.02 36.89
CA TYR A 324 8.04 -14.44 38.07
C TYR A 324 8.87 -15.72 37.83
N LYS A 325 8.38 -16.68 37.01
CA LYS A 325 9.17 -17.85 36.64
C LYS A 325 10.33 -17.53 35.69
N LEU A 326 10.30 -16.38 35.01
CA LEU A 326 11.38 -15.95 34.14
C LEU A 326 12.47 -15.21 34.93
N ILE A 327 12.09 -14.42 35.93
CA ILE A 327 13.01 -13.66 36.78
C ILE A 327 13.68 -14.57 37.83
N ASP A 328 12.97 -15.55 38.39
CA ASP A 328 13.58 -16.51 39.34
C ASP A 328 14.59 -17.48 38.66
N ASN A 329 14.70 -17.45 37.32
CA ASN A 329 15.65 -18.25 36.54
C ASN A 329 16.83 -17.44 35.96
N ILE A 330 17.00 -16.17 36.35
CA ILE A 330 18.18 -15.34 36.04
C ILE A 330 18.99 -15.14 37.31
#